data_AF-A0AAW2C2B5-F1
#
_entry.id   AF-A0AAW2C2B5-F1
#
_cell.length_a   1.000
_cell.length_b   1.000
_cell.length_c   1.000
_cell.angle_alpha   90.00
_cell.angle_beta   90.00
_cell.angle_gamma   90.00
#
_symmetry.space_group_name_H-M   'P 1'
#
loop_
_entity.id
_entity.type
_entity.pdbx_description
1 polymer ?
#
loop_
_entity_poly.entity_id
_entity_poly.type
_entity_poly.pdbx_seq_one_letter_code
_entity_poly.pdbx_strand_id
1 'polypeptide(L)'
;MGLTENCSPTFLSTGNACMDFFFHAVPDTPSDDLIQRLELAWSHDPLTTLKLICNLRGVRGTGKSDKEGFYTSSLWLHKSHPKTLALNLKVLVHFGYFKDLPEILDRLLHGPEVRKLAKQAWNKRGKRKRSVVVSDHEENISKEKARALRKEREISKAIIALDRYNNDPDYRLLFDCVCDVFAELLKSDIGFMSLGKVFKISLAAKWCPTVDSAYDKSLLICEGIARRVFPKESEKEYEGIEEAHYAYRVRDRLRKQVLVPLHKTLELPEVFMSAKHWNSLPYNRVASVAMKTYKGLFEKHDKERFEEYLEKVKSGKAKIAAGALLSHEIIKSLDEDGGQVAELQWERMVSDVAKKGKLTNCGL
;
A
#
# COMPACT_ATOMS: atom_id res chain seq x y z
N MET A 1 -33.30 16.98 -11.28
CA MET A 1 -32.60 16.34 -12.41
C MET A 1 -31.33 17.13 -12.66
N GLY A 2 -30.20 16.49 -12.89
CA GLY A 2 -28.90 17.11 -13.12
C GLY A 2 -28.28 16.65 -14.44
N LEU A 3 -27.06 17.11 -14.72
CA LEU A 3 -26.28 16.69 -15.88
C LEU A 3 -24.99 15.98 -15.41
N THR A 4 -24.59 14.92 -16.10
CA THR A 4 -23.23 14.35 -15.96
C THR A 4 -22.19 15.29 -16.55
N GLU A 5 -20.89 15.02 -16.35
CA GLU A 5 -19.79 15.74 -17.01
C GLU A 5 -19.91 15.78 -18.55
N ASN A 6 -20.56 14.77 -19.15
CA ASN A 6 -20.85 14.70 -20.59
C ASN A 6 -22.23 15.26 -20.98
N CYS A 7 -22.84 16.10 -20.14
CA CYS A 7 -24.15 16.74 -20.37
C CYS A 7 -25.35 15.78 -20.55
N SER A 8 -25.25 14.52 -20.11
CA SER A 8 -26.38 13.59 -20.10
C SER A 8 -27.29 13.81 -18.89
N PRO A 9 -28.63 13.77 -19.04
CA PRO A 9 -29.56 13.85 -17.91
C PRO A 9 -29.33 12.72 -16.90
N THR A 10 -29.29 13.07 -15.62
CA THR A 10 -29.17 12.09 -14.53
C THR A 10 -29.97 12.52 -13.30
N PHE A 11 -30.32 11.57 -12.45
CA PHE A 11 -30.89 11.87 -11.14
C PHE A 11 -29.76 12.34 -10.20
N LEU A 12 -30.02 13.41 -9.44
CA LEU A 12 -29.05 13.97 -8.49
C LEU A 12 -28.96 13.15 -7.19
N SER A 13 -30.00 12.36 -6.92
CA SER A 13 -30.13 11.47 -5.77
C SER A 13 -31.06 10.32 -6.14
N THR A 14 -30.78 9.17 -5.57
CA THR A 14 -31.58 7.95 -5.62
C THR A 14 -32.61 7.88 -4.49
N GLY A 15 -32.62 8.86 -3.57
CA GLY A 15 -33.40 8.82 -2.33
C GLY A 15 -32.78 7.97 -1.22
N ASN A 16 -31.66 7.28 -1.49
CA ASN A 16 -30.90 6.52 -0.51
C ASN A 16 -29.47 7.07 -0.43
N ALA A 17 -29.08 7.61 0.72
CA ALA A 17 -27.78 8.28 0.88
C ALA A 17 -26.58 7.33 0.70
N CYS A 18 -26.71 6.06 1.10
CA CYS A 18 -25.67 5.05 0.86
C CYS A 18 -25.51 4.74 -0.62
N MET A 19 -26.62 4.64 -1.36
CA MET A 19 -26.59 4.44 -2.80
C MET A 19 -26.03 5.67 -3.53
N ASP A 20 -26.37 6.88 -3.08
CA ASP A 20 -25.80 8.12 -3.61
C ASP A 20 -24.29 8.19 -3.39
N PHE A 21 -23.81 7.85 -2.19
CA PHE A 21 -22.38 7.71 -1.94
C PHE A 21 -21.75 6.67 -2.86
N PHE A 22 -22.39 5.52 -3.05
CA PHE A 22 -21.87 4.48 -3.95
C PHE A 22 -21.79 4.95 -5.41
N PHE A 23 -22.75 5.69 -5.95
CA PHE A 23 -22.65 6.12 -7.35
C PHE A 23 -21.74 7.32 -7.57
N HIS A 24 -21.68 8.24 -6.60
CA HIS A 24 -20.95 9.51 -6.77
C HIS A 24 -19.54 9.52 -6.18
N ALA A 25 -19.16 8.52 -5.38
CA ALA A 25 -17.77 8.32 -4.99
C ALA A 25 -17.01 7.60 -6.12
N VAL A 26 -16.40 8.37 -7.00
CA VAL A 26 -15.64 7.93 -8.17
C VAL A 26 -14.25 8.58 -8.14
N PRO A 27 -13.29 8.08 -8.95
CA PRO A 27 -12.03 8.80 -9.14
C PRO A 27 -12.31 10.25 -9.54
N ASP A 28 -11.56 11.19 -8.97
CA ASP A 28 -11.67 12.64 -9.16
C ASP A 28 -12.85 13.36 -8.48
N THR A 29 -13.71 12.65 -7.71
CA THR A 29 -14.67 13.32 -6.83
C THR A 29 -13.93 14.23 -5.84
N PRO A 30 -14.29 15.53 -5.73
CA PRO A 30 -13.68 16.44 -4.76
C PRO A 30 -13.83 15.91 -3.32
N SER A 31 -12.81 16.16 -2.48
CA SER A 31 -12.80 15.63 -1.10
C SER A 31 -13.99 16.11 -0.28
N ASP A 32 -14.40 17.37 -0.46
CA ASP A 32 -15.46 17.99 0.32
C ASP A 32 -16.84 17.40 -0.06
N ASP A 33 -17.08 17.22 -1.36
CA ASP A 33 -18.28 16.55 -1.87
C ASP A 33 -18.36 15.10 -1.39
N LEU A 34 -17.23 14.40 -1.39
CA LEU A 34 -17.15 13.03 -0.89
C LEU A 34 -17.48 12.97 0.60
N ILE A 35 -16.93 13.88 1.41
CA ILE A 35 -17.18 13.97 2.86
C ILE A 35 -18.66 14.27 3.12
N GLN A 36 -19.26 15.22 2.41
CA GLN A 36 -20.68 15.55 2.59
C GLN A 36 -21.57 14.33 2.33
N ARG A 37 -21.30 13.57 1.26
CA ARG A 37 -22.04 12.34 0.95
C ARG A 37 -21.79 11.25 1.98
N LEU A 38 -20.56 11.18 2.50
CA LEU A 38 -20.18 10.22 3.53
C LEU A 38 -20.94 10.48 4.85
N GLU A 39 -21.10 11.75 5.24
CA GLU A 39 -21.87 12.15 6.42
C GLU A 39 -23.36 11.80 6.29
N LEU A 40 -23.94 12.05 5.12
CA LEU A 40 -25.32 11.67 4.82
C LEU A 40 -25.50 10.14 4.82
N ALA A 41 -24.58 9.41 4.18
CA ALA A 41 -24.62 7.95 4.16
C ALA A 41 -24.47 7.38 5.57
N TRP A 42 -23.54 7.90 6.37
CA TRP A 42 -23.32 7.44 7.73
C TRP A 42 -24.53 7.69 8.63
N SER A 43 -25.15 8.87 8.51
CA SER A 43 -26.38 9.21 9.25
C SER A 43 -27.55 8.30 8.87
N HIS A 44 -27.56 7.79 7.63
CA HIS A 44 -28.58 6.87 7.13
C HIS A 44 -28.34 5.42 7.58
N ASP A 45 -27.15 4.88 7.34
CA ASP A 45 -26.73 3.53 7.75
C ASP A 45 -25.20 3.46 7.94
N PRO A 46 -24.70 3.52 9.19
CA PRO A 46 -23.27 3.44 9.50
C PRO A 46 -22.60 2.16 9.02
N LEU A 47 -23.28 1.01 9.13
CA LEU A 47 -22.71 -0.29 8.79
C LEU A 47 -22.53 -0.41 7.28
N THR A 48 -23.56 -0.04 6.52
CA THR A 48 -23.47 -0.02 5.05
C THR A 48 -22.44 1.01 4.60
N THR A 49 -22.38 2.17 5.23
CA THR A 49 -21.35 3.18 4.93
C THR A 49 -19.94 2.66 5.16
N LEU A 50 -19.67 1.97 6.28
CA LEU A 50 -18.37 1.36 6.53
C LEU A 50 -18.00 0.30 5.48
N LYS A 51 -18.98 -0.51 5.04
CA LYS A 51 -18.78 -1.46 3.93
C LYS A 51 -18.47 -0.74 2.62
N LEU A 52 -19.11 0.40 2.35
CA LEU A 52 -18.85 1.21 1.18
C LEU A 52 -17.46 1.86 1.21
N ILE A 53 -16.98 2.29 2.37
CA ILE A 53 -15.58 2.74 2.55
C ILE A 53 -14.60 1.60 2.21
N CYS A 54 -14.87 0.38 2.69
CA CYS A 54 -14.07 -0.79 2.31
C CYS A 54 -14.14 -1.07 0.80
N ASN A 55 -15.32 -0.90 0.20
CA ASN A 55 -15.55 -1.06 -1.23
C ASN A 55 -14.77 -0.04 -2.07
N LEU A 56 -14.60 1.21 -1.62
CA LEU A 56 -13.73 2.17 -2.32
C LEU A 56 -12.33 1.58 -2.50
N ARG A 57 -11.81 0.95 -1.45
CA ARG A 57 -10.44 0.43 -1.45
C ARG A 57 -10.26 -0.92 -2.14
N GLY A 58 -11.33 -1.70 -2.27
CA GLY A 58 -11.29 -3.08 -2.78
C GLY A 58 -10.52 -3.21 -4.10
N VAL A 59 -9.38 -3.89 -4.07
CA VAL A 59 -8.43 -4.03 -5.20
C VAL A 59 -8.44 -5.38 -5.89
N ARG A 60 -9.11 -6.38 -5.32
CA ARG A 60 -9.08 -7.78 -5.82
C ARG A 60 -10.40 -8.17 -6.48
N GLY A 61 -10.96 -7.27 -7.29
CA GLY A 61 -12.28 -7.42 -7.90
C GLY A 61 -13.45 -7.30 -6.91
N THR A 62 -13.21 -6.73 -5.73
CA THR A 62 -14.20 -6.57 -4.64
C THR A 62 -14.67 -5.12 -4.48
N GLY A 63 -14.12 -4.19 -5.25
CA GLY A 63 -14.35 -2.77 -5.06
C GLY A 63 -13.87 -1.90 -6.20
N LYS A 64 -13.87 -0.59 -5.96
CA LYS A 64 -13.60 0.44 -6.98
C LYS A 64 -12.13 0.75 -7.19
N SER A 65 -11.26 0.26 -6.30
CA SER A 65 -9.83 0.63 -6.24
C SER A 65 -9.57 2.15 -6.19
N ASP A 66 -10.55 2.93 -5.71
CA ASP A 66 -10.41 4.35 -5.45
C ASP A 66 -9.62 4.58 -4.16
N LYS A 67 -8.33 4.79 -4.35
CA LYS A 67 -7.36 4.96 -3.27
C LYS A 67 -7.49 6.32 -2.58
N GLU A 68 -7.75 7.39 -3.33
CA GLU A 68 -7.81 8.73 -2.72
C GLU A 68 -9.15 8.91 -1.98
N GLY A 69 -10.27 8.47 -2.56
CA GLY A 69 -11.56 8.48 -1.84
C GLY A 69 -11.54 7.62 -0.58
N PHE A 70 -10.83 6.49 -0.60
CA PHE A 70 -10.60 5.69 0.61
C PHE A 70 -9.82 6.44 1.69
N TYR A 71 -8.73 7.12 1.34
CA TYR A 71 -7.94 7.86 2.32
C TYR A 71 -8.72 9.05 2.87
N THR A 72 -9.43 9.80 2.03
CA THR A 72 -10.34 10.86 2.48
C THR A 72 -11.38 10.32 3.46
N SER A 73 -12.01 9.18 3.14
CA SER A 73 -12.99 8.53 4.04
C SER A 73 -12.36 8.03 5.34
N SER A 74 -11.11 7.55 5.30
CA SER A 74 -10.37 7.09 6.48
C SER A 74 -10.00 8.25 7.41
N LEU A 75 -9.58 9.39 6.84
CA LEU A 75 -9.30 10.60 7.62
C LEU A 75 -10.58 11.16 8.24
N TRP A 76 -11.70 11.13 7.52
CA TRP A 76 -13.01 11.47 8.07
C TRP A 76 -13.43 10.52 9.20
N LEU A 77 -13.27 9.20 9.03
CA LEU A 77 -13.53 8.22 10.09
C LEU A 77 -12.67 8.48 11.32
N HIS A 78 -11.39 8.85 11.15
CA HIS A 78 -10.55 9.18 12.29
C HIS A 78 -11.08 10.39 13.06
N LYS A 79 -11.52 11.43 12.34
CA LYS A 79 -12.06 12.66 12.93
C LYS A 79 -13.41 12.45 13.63
N SER A 80 -14.31 11.67 13.02
CA SER A 80 -15.71 11.57 13.47
C SER A 80 -15.99 10.29 14.29
N HIS A 81 -15.29 9.19 13.97
CA HIS A 81 -15.52 7.86 14.53
C HIS A 81 -14.19 7.10 14.78
N PRO A 82 -13.25 7.65 15.59
CA PRO A 82 -11.88 7.17 15.70
C PRO A 82 -11.77 5.68 16.09
N LYS A 83 -12.62 5.24 17.03
CA LYS A 83 -12.70 3.84 17.45
C LYS A 83 -13.12 2.90 16.33
N THR A 84 -14.05 3.33 15.47
CA THR A 84 -14.47 2.54 14.30
C THR A 84 -13.31 2.28 13.37
N LEU A 85 -12.52 3.32 13.05
CA LEU A 85 -11.34 3.15 12.20
C LEU A 85 -10.32 2.21 12.84
N ALA A 86 -9.93 2.48 14.09
CA ALA A 86 -8.87 1.75 14.79
C ALA A 86 -9.21 0.26 14.98
N LEU A 87 -10.45 -0.06 15.37
CA LEU A 87 -10.85 -1.44 15.68
C LEU A 87 -11.16 -2.28 14.43
N ASN A 88 -11.33 -1.66 13.25
CA ASN A 88 -11.63 -2.37 12.00
C ASN A 88 -10.44 -2.46 11.03
N LEU A 89 -9.22 -2.09 11.44
CA LEU A 89 -8.04 -2.10 10.56
C LEU A 89 -7.80 -3.44 9.86
N LYS A 90 -8.00 -4.57 10.55
CA LYS A 90 -7.87 -5.92 9.96
C LYS A 90 -8.85 -6.14 8.80
N VAL A 91 -10.07 -5.62 8.91
CA VAL A 91 -11.08 -5.69 7.85
C VAL A 91 -10.67 -4.78 6.69
N LEU A 92 -10.21 -3.55 6.99
CA LEU A 92 -9.79 -2.60 5.96
C LEU A 92 -8.64 -3.14 5.10
N VAL A 93 -7.61 -3.74 5.72
CA VAL A 93 -6.49 -4.35 4.98
C VAL A 93 -6.87 -5.62 4.23
N HIS A 94 -7.94 -6.31 4.63
CA HIS A 94 -8.46 -7.44 3.88
C HIS A 94 -8.97 -7.00 2.50
N PHE A 95 -9.70 -5.88 2.43
CA PHE A 95 -10.15 -5.30 1.16
C PHE A 95 -9.04 -4.54 0.41
N GLY A 96 -8.15 -3.87 1.14
CA GLY A 96 -7.05 -3.09 0.60
C GLY A 96 -5.67 -3.76 0.65
N TYR A 97 -4.67 -2.98 1.05
CA TYR A 97 -3.30 -3.41 1.30
C TYR A 97 -2.85 -3.00 2.70
N PHE A 98 -1.92 -3.76 3.27
CA PHE A 98 -1.26 -3.40 4.53
C PHE A 98 -0.55 -2.04 4.50
N LYS A 99 -0.07 -1.59 3.33
CA LYS A 99 0.55 -0.26 3.18
C LYS A 99 -0.39 0.91 3.45
N ASP A 100 -1.69 0.67 3.40
CA ASP A 100 -2.68 1.71 3.63
C ASP A 100 -2.65 2.14 5.11
N LEU A 101 -2.26 1.25 6.04
CA LEU A 101 -2.15 1.56 7.47
C LEU A 101 -1.13 2.66 7.80
N PRO A 102 0.17 2.52 7.45
CA PRO A 102 1.13 3.60 7.70
C PRO A 102 0.85 4.84 6.84
N GLU A 103 0.20 4.70 5.68
CA GLU A 103 -0.20 5.85 4.86
C GLU A 103 -1.30 6.69 5.53
N ILE A 104 -2.29 6.08 6.18
CA ILE A 104 -3.30 6.81 6.97
C ILE A 104 -2.62 7.60 8.08
N LEU A 105 -1.72 6.98 8.84
CA LEU A 105 -0.97 7.65 9.91
C LEU A 105 -0.12 8.82 9.37
N ASP A 106 0.57 8.63 8.24
CA ASP A 106 1.41 9.68 7.64
C ASP A 106 0.58 10.88 7.16
N ARG A 107 -0.62 10.63 6.60
CA ARG A 107 -1.56 11.68 6.20
C ARG A 107 -2.18 12.43 7.39
N LEU A 108 -2.38 11.77 8.53
CA LEU A 108 -2.84 12.43 9.75
C LEU A 108 -1.80 13.39 10.36
N LEU A 109 -0.51 13.08 10.19
CA LEU A 109 0.58 13.94 10.65
C LEU A 109 0.89 15.08 9.68
N HIS A 110 0.95 14.79 8.38
CA HIS A 110 1.53 15.69 7.37
C HIS A 110 0.50 16.24 6.37
N GLY A 111 -0.77 15.89 6.55
CA GLY A 111 -1.89 16.31 5.70
C GLY A 111 -2.25 15.32 4.58
N PRO A 112 -3.49 15.41 4.05
CA PRO A 112 -4.02 14.48 3.06
C PRO A 112 -3.22 14.43 1.76
N GLU A 113 -2.63 15.57 1.37
CA GLU A 113 -1.94 15.74 0.08
C GLU A 113 -0.43 15.44 0.14
N VAL A 114 0.09 14.91 1.27
CA VAL A 114 1.54 14.73 1.50
C VAL A 114 2.24 13.99 0.36
N ARG A 115 1.61 12.96 -0.23
CA ARG A 115 2.17 12.19 -1.36
C ARG A 115 2.18 12.97 -2.66
N LYS A 116 1.13 13.73 -2.94
CA LYS A 116 1.03 14.55 -4.16
C LYS A 116 2.12 15.63 -4.14
N LEU A 117 2.28 16.31 -3.00
CA LEU A 117 3.32 17.32 -2.78
C LEU A 117 4.73 16.72 -2.90
N ALA A 118 4.97 15.55 -2.29
CA ALA A 118 6.24 14.85 -2.40
C ALA A 118 6.59 14.46 -3.86
N LYS A 119 5.59 13.96 -4.61
CA LYS A 119 5.77 13.59 -6.03
C LYS A 119 6.06 14.81 -6.91
N GLN A 120 5.34 15.92 -6.69
CA GLN A 120 5.60 17.17 -7.40
C GLN A 120 7.01 17.70 -7.13
N ALA A 121 7.45 17.67 -5.86
CA ALA A 121 8.81 18.09 -5.48
C ALA A 121 9.88 17.21 -6.13
N TRP A 122 9.66 15.89 -6.17
CA TRP A 122 10.56 14.94 -6.85
C TRP A 122 10.68 15.24 -8.35
N ASN A 123 9.56 15.44 -9.04
CA ASN A 123 9.53 15.74 -10.47
C ASN A 123 10.27 17.05 -10.80
N LYS A 124 10.13 18.08 -9.96
CA LYS A 124 10.87 19.35 -10.09
C LYS A 124 12.39 19.15 -9.95
N ARG A 125 12.83 18.25 -9.07
CA ARG A 125 14.27 17.92 -8.88
C ARG A 125 14.86 17.17 -10.06
N GLY A 126 14.13 16.20 -10.62
CA GLY A 126 14.56 15.44 -11.81
C GLY A 126 14.83 16.34 -13.01
N LYS A 127 14.04 17.41 -13.20
CA LYS A 127 14.24 18.40 -14.26
C LYS A 127 15.51 19.25 -14.05
N ARG A 128 15.77 19.72 -12.81
CA ARG A 128 16.95 20.55 -12.48
C ARG A 128 18.30 19.82 -12.62
N LYS A 129 18.36 18.53 -12.30
CA LYS A 129 19.61 17.74 -12.42
C LYS A 129 20.10 17.59 -13.86
N ARG A 130 19.25 17.80 -14.87
CA ARG A 130 19.63 17.70 -16.29
C ARG A 130 20.22 19.00 -16.86
N SER A 131 20.21 20.11 -16.11
CA SER A 131 20.48 21.44 -16.66
C SER A 131 21.68 22.18 -16.05
N VAL A 132 22.42 21.60 -15.08
CA VAL A 132 23.48 22.34 -14.38
C VAL A 132 24.75 21.48 -14.24
N VAL A 133 25.87 21.99 -14.76
CA VAL A 133 27.23 21.50 -14.50
C VAL A 133 27.81 22.39 -13.40
N VAL A 134 28.21 21.81 -12.26
CA VAL A 134 28.74 22.54 -11.09
C VAL A 134 30.14 22.01 -10.76
N SER A 135 31.03 22.86 -10.26
CA SER A 135 32.39 22.48 -9.85
C SER A 135 32.40 21.53 -8.64
N ASP A 136 33.41 20.66 -8.53
CA ASP A 136 33.47 19.60 -7.49
C ASP A 136 33.48 20.13 -6.05
N HIS A 137 34.10 21.29 -5.80
CA HIS A 137 34.16 21.90 -4.48
C HIS A 137 32.81 22.48 -4.04
N GLU A 138 32.12 23.19 -4.94
CA GLU A 138 30.75 23.67 -4.71
C GLU A 138 29.75 22.51 -4.60
N GLU A 139 29.99 21.41 -5.33
CA GLU A 139 29.18 20.20 -5.25
C GLU A 139 29.28 19.55 -3.85
N ASN A 140 30.47 19.50 -3.26
CA ASN A 140 30.68 18.95 -1.91
C ASN A 140 30.02 19.79 -0.81
N ILE A 141 30.18 21.12 -0.84
CA ILE A 141 29.50 22.03 0.09
C ILE A 141 27.97 21.92 -0.06
N SER A 142 27.48 21.79 -1.29
CA SER A 142 26.06 21.57 -1.59
C SER A 142 25.55 20.22 -1.06
N LYS A 143 26.35 19.15 -1.17
CA LYS A 143 26.02 17.82 -0.63
C LYS A 143 25.92 17.84 0.89
N GLU A 144 26.82 18.52 1.60
CA GLU A 144 26.79 18.65 3.05
C GLU A 144 25.59 19.46 3.53
N LYS A 145 25.33 20.63 2.94
CA LYS A 145 24.12 21.43 3.21
C LYS A 145 22.86 20.61 2.97
N ALA A 146 22.81 19.84 1.88
CA ALA A 146 21.67 18.98 1.58
C ALA A 146 21.52 17.81 2.57
N ARG A 147 22.62 17.29 3.14
CA ARG A 147 22.57 16.27 4.22
C ARG A 147 22.02 16.89 5.51
N ALA A 148 22.51 18.06 5.90
CA ALA A 148 22.03 18.78 7.08
C ALA A 148 20.52 19.07 6.99
N LEU A 149 20.06 19.63 5.86
CA LEU A 149 18.63 19.88 5.62
C LEU A 149 17.76 18.62 5.63
N ARG A 150 18.31 17.46 5.20
CA ARG A 150 17.59 16.17 5.31
C ARG A 150 17.45 15.75 6.76
N LYS A 151 18.53 15.85 7.54
CA LYS A 151 18.54 15.48 8.96
C LYS A 151 17.59 16.38 9.76
N GLU A 152 17.60 17.67 9.50
CA GLU A 152 16.66 18.62 10.12
C GLU A 152 15.20 18.25 9.83
N ARG A 153 14.87 17.96 8.56
CA ARG A 153 13.52 17.50 8.18
C ARG A 153 13.12 16.18 8.84
N GLU A 154 14.06 15.26 9.00
CA GLU A 154 13.83 13.97 9.69
C GLU A 154 13.56 14.22 11.18
N ILE A 155 14.31 15.11 11.83
CA ILE A 155 14.08 15.52 13.22
C ILE A 155 12.71 16.19 13.36
N SER A 156 12.35 17.13 12.48
CA SER A 156 11.03 17.79 12.53
C SER A 156 9.89 16.78 12.41
N LYS A 157 10.01 15.77 11.54
CA LYS A 157 9.03 14.69 11.42
C LYS A 157 8.90 13.87 12.70
N ALA A 158 10.03 13.50 13.30
CA ALA A 158 10.05 12.77 14.55
C ALA A 158 9.40 13.56 15.70
N ILE A 159 9.65 14.88 15.78
CA ILE A 159 9.01 15.77 16.76
C ILE A 159 7.49 15.78 16.57
N ILE A 160 7.01 15.95 15.33
CA ILE A 160 5.56 15.94 15.02
C ILE A 160 4.92 14.61 15.40
N ALA A 161 5.59 13.48 15.10
CA ALA A 161 5.08 12.15 15.44
C ALA A 161 4.96 11.94 16.95
N LEU A 162 6.00 12.32 17.72
CA LEU A 162 6.00 12.20 19.18
C LEU A 162 4.98 13.13 19.83
N ASP A 163 4.91 14.39 19.39
CA ASP A 163 3.93 15.36 19.86
C ASP A 163 2.50 14.84 19.66
N ARG A 164 2.16 14.41 18.44
CA ARG A 164 0.85 13.85 18.14
C ARG A 164 0.56 12.61 18.98
N TYR A 165 1.50 11.66 19.10
CA TYR A 165 1.30 10.44 19.88
C TYR A 165 1.05 10.72 21.38
N ASN A 166 1.74 11.70 21.94
CA ASN A 166 1.60 12.02 23.37
C ASN A 166 0.30 12.79 23.66
N ASN A 167 -0.09 13.70 22.77
CA ASN A 167 -1.15 14.68 23.02
C ASN A 167 -2.50 14.35 22.39
N ASP A 168 -2.56 13.46 21.39
CA ASP A 168 -3.79 13.07 20.70
C ASP A 168 -4.15 11.59 21.03
N PRO A 169 -5.13 11.34 21.92
CA PRO A 169 -5.48 9.99 22.34
C PRO A 169 -6.09 9.14 21.22
N ASP A 170 -6.79 9.77 20.26
CA ASP A 170 -7.39 9.07 19.13
C ASP A 170 -6.31 8.64 18.13
N TYR A 171 -5.32 9.52 17.87
CA TYR A 171 -4.16 9.16 17.06
C TYR A 171 -3.35 8.04 17.71
N ARG A 172 -3.10 8.13 19.03
CA ARG A 172 -2.39 7.11 19.78
C ARG A 172 -3.09 5.75 19.68
N LEU A 173 -4.41 5.71 19.88
CA LEU A 173 -5.20 4.49 19.70
C LEU A 173 -5.02 3.89 18.31
N LEU A 174 -5.13 4.72 17.26
CA LEU A 174 -4.97 4.25 15.89
C LEU A 174 -3.55 3.73 15.63
N PHE A 175 -2.53 4.45 16.07
CA PHE A 175 -1.13 4.04 15.97
C PHE A 175 -0.88 2.69 16.64
N ASP A 176 -1.40 2.52 17.85
CA ASP A 176 -1.27 1.28 18.62
C ASP A 176 -1.94 0.11 17.91
N CYS A 177 -3.17 0.29 17.44
CA CYS A 177 -3.87 -0.74 16.67
C CYS A 177 -3.15 -1.09 15.36
N VAL A 178 -2.54 -0.12 14.66
CA VAL A 178 -1.71 -0.42 13.48
C VAL A 178 -0.51 -1.29 13.87
N CYS A 179 0.18 -0.95 14.96
CA CYS A 179 1.32 -1.73 15.44
C CYS A 179 0.90 -3.15 15.86
N ASP A 180 -0.25 -3.30 16.52
CA ASP A 180 -0.81 -4.61 16.90
C ASP A 180 -1.11 -5.48 15.67
N VAL A 181 -1.77 -4.91 14.66
CA VAL A 181 -2.09 -5.64 13.42
C VAL A 181 -0.83 -6.19 12.74
N PHE A 182 0.22 -5.36 12.61
CA PHE A 182 1.48 -5.85 12.04
C PHE A 182 2.13 -6.91 12.95
N ALA A 183 2.21 -6.66 14.25
CA ALA A 183 2.88 -7.58 15.17
C ALA A 183 2.23 -8.97 15.21
N GLU A 184 0.90 -9.04 15.30
CA GLU A 184 0.15 -10.30 15.32
C GLU A 184 0.31 -11.10 14.02
N LEU A 185 0.23 -10.42 12.87
CA LEU A 185 0.41 -11.06 11.57
C LEU A 185 1.84 -11.55 11.37
N LEU A 186 2.83 -10.75 11.74
CA LEU A 186 4.23 -11.14 11.65
C LEU A 186 4.55 -12.34 12.54
N LYS A 187 4.03 -12.39 13.77
CA LYS A 187 4.16 -13.57 14.65
C LYS A 187 3.55 -14.81 14.02
N SER A 188 2.33 -14.68 13.46
CA SER A 188 1.64 -15.77 12.78
C SER A 188 2.42 -16.25 11.55
N ASP A 189 2.95 -15.32 10.75
CA ASP A 189 3.74 -15.58 9.55
C ASP A 189 5.04 -16.32 9.87
N ILE A 190 5.75 -15.92 10.93
CA ILE A 190 6.92 -16.66 11.43
C ILE A 190 6.53 -18.06 11.90
N GLY A 191 5.40 -18.21 12.58
CA GLY A 191 4.84 -19.51 12.95
C GLY A 191 4.60 -20.39 11.72
N PHE A 192 3.94 -19.88 10.68
CA PHE A 192 3.73 -20.62 9.44
C PHE A 192 5.02 -20.95 8.70
N MET A 193 5.98 -20.04 8.68
CA MET A 193 7.31 -20.26 8.10
C MET A 193 8.04 -21.41 8.82
N SER A 194 8.03 -21.42 10.16
CA SER A 194 8.66 -22.49 10.95
C SER A 194 8.02 -23.87 10.71
N LEU A 195 6.71 -23.90 10.39
CA LEU A 195 5.96 -25.10 10.07
C LEU A 195 6.02 -25.48 8.57
N GLY A 196 6.79 -24.77 7.74
CA GLY A 196 6.85 -24.98 6.29
C GLY A 196 5.55 -24.64 5.53
N LYS A 197 4.57 -23.98 6.18
CA LYS A 197 3.26 -23.62 5.61
C LYS A 197 3.35 -22.30 4.82
N VAL A 198 4.24 -22.25 3.82
CA VAL A 198 4.57 -21.03 3.06
C VAL A 198 3.34 -20.35 2.45
N PHE A 199 2.35 -21.12 1.98
CA PHE A 199 1.13 -20.57 1.38
C PHE A 199 0.17 -19.86 2.37
N LYS A 200 0.40 -20.02 3.67
CA LYS A 200 -0.37 -19.32 4.72
C LYS A 200 0.29 -18.02 5.18
N ILE A 201 1.52 -17.74 4.75
CA ILE A 201 2.23 -16.52 5.08
C ILE A 201 1.56 -15.34 4.39
N SER A 202 1.22 -14.32 5.17
CA SER A 202 0.60 -13.10 4.70
C SER A 202 1.60 -12.16 4.00
N LEU A 203 1.09 -11.10 3.39
CA LEU A 203 1.93 -10.02 2.85
C LEU A 203 2.25 -8.94 3.89
N ALA A 204 2.01 -9.17 5.19
CA ALA A 204 2.29 -8.20 6.24
C ALA A 204 3.78 -7.81 6.25
N ALA A 205 4.69 -8.78 6.17
CA ALA A 205 6.12 -8.50 6.10
C ALA A 205 6.52 -7.65 4.89
N LYS A 206 5.88 -7.83 3.72
CA LYS A 206 6.15 -7.01 2.52
C LYS A 206 5.89 -5.52 2.76
N TRP A 207 4.88 -5.20 3.56
CA TRP A 207 4.39 -3.84 3.75
C TRP A 207 4.69 -3.25 5.12
N CYS A 208 5.19 -4.05 6.06
CA CYS A 208 5.72 -3.58 7.32
C CYS A 208 6.84 -2.57 7.05
N PRO A 209 6.80 -1.37 7.63
CA PRO A 209 7.91 -0.43 7.56
C PRO A 209 9.21 -1.09 8.05
N THR A 210 10.32 -0.75 7.40
CA THR A 210 11.67 -1.11 7.87
C THR A 210 12.28 0.07 8.59
N VAL A 211 13.22 -0.21 9.49
CA VAL A 211 14.03 0.83 10.15
C VAL A 211 14.61 1.77 9.11
N ASP A 212 14.53 3.07 9.36
CA ASP A 212 14.98 4.17 8.48
C ASP A 212 14.23 4.30 7.15
N SER A 213 13.15 3.54 6.93
CA SER A 213 12.26 3.76 5.80
C SER A 213 11.57 5.13 5.86
N ALA A 214 11.02 5.59 4.74
CA ALA A 214 10.32 6.87 4.70
C ALA A 214 9.15 6.96 5.70
N TYR A 215 8.44 5.85 5.94
CA TYR A 215 7.40 5.77 6.96
C TYR A 215 7.99 5.76 8.37
N ASP A 216 9.02 4.97 8.62
CA ASP A 216 9.63 4.91 9.96
C ASP A 216 10.21 6.26 10.39
N LYS A 217 10.87 6.97 9.47
CA LYS A 217 11.34 8.35 9.70
C LYS A 217 10.21 9.37 9.91
N SER A 218 9.00 9.05 9.46
CA SER A 218 7.82 9.93 9.59
C SER A 218 7.00 9.62 10.84
N LEU A 219 6.99 8.35 11.27
CA LEU A 219 6.04 7.80 12.24
C LEU A 219 6.70 7.21 13.48
N LEU A 220 7.99 6.87 13.42
CA LEU A 220 8.73 6.10 14.44
C LEU A 220 8.10 4.73 14.75
N ILE A 221 7.45 4.13 13.74
CA ILE A 221 6.55 2.99 13.91
C ILE A 221 7.28 1.65 14.12
N CYS A 222 8.53 1.49 13.67
CA CYS A 222 9.24 0.22 13.79
C CYS A 222 9.49 -0.16 15.25
N GLU A 223 9.69 0.82 16.13
CA GLU A 223 9.83 0.55 17.56
C GLU A 223 8.52 0.00 18.14
N GLY A 224 7.38 0.64 17.83
CA GLY A 224 6.06 0.22 18.30
C GLY A 224 5.70 -1.20 17.87
N ILE A 225 6.02 -1.57 16.62
CA ILE A 225 5.83 -2.93 16.10
C ILE A 225 6.81 -3.90 16.79
N ALA A 226 8.10 -3.53 16.88
CA ALA A 226 9.14 -4.41 17.43
C ALA A 226 8.89 -4.76 18.90
N ARG A 227 8.49 -3.79 19.72
CA ARG A 227 8.13 -4.00 21.14
C ARG A 227 6.95 -4.97 21.31
N ARG A 228 6.00 -4.98 20.37
CA ARG A 228 4.87 -5.94 20.40
C ARG A 228 5.27 -7.33 19.91
N VAL A 229 6.20 -7.40 18.96
CA VAL A 229 6.75 -8.67 18.47
C VAL A 229 7.63 -9.33 19.53
N PHE A 230 8.47 -8.55 20.21
CA PHE A 230 9.41 -8.97 21.24
C PHE A 230 9.16 -8.19 22.54
N PRO A 231 8.09 -8.48 23.31
CA PRO A 231 7.79 -7.79 24.58
C PRO A 231 8.94 -7.90 25.58
N LYS A 232 9.09 -6.93 26.49
CA LYS A 232 10.22 -6.89 27.43
C LYS A 232 10.20 -8.09 28.38
N GLU A 233 9.02 -8.58 28.70
CA GLU A 233 8.75 -9.71 29.58
C GLU A 233 8.96 -11.05 28.87
N SER A 234 9.13 -11.06 27.54
CA SER A 234 9.19 -12.29 26.76
C SER A 234 10.51 -13.04 26.91
N GLU A 235 11.60 -12.36 27.28
CA GLU A 235 12.92 -12.96 27.38
C GLU A 235 13.72 -12.40 28.55
N LYS A 236 14.41 -13.27 29.29
CA LYS A 236 15.28 -12.89 30.42
C LYS A 236 16.41 -11.95 30.00
N GLU A 237 16.82 -11.99 28.72
CA GLU A 237 17.87 -11.11 28.21
C GLU A 237 17.49 -9.63 28.21
N TYR A 238 16.22 -9.28 28.40
CA TYR A 238 15.75 -7.89 28.49
C TYR A 238 15.66 -7.37 29.93
N GLU A 239 15.85 -8.24 30.93
CA GLU A 239 15.81 -7.87 32.33
C GLU A 239 16.97 -6.92 32.68
N GLY A 240 16.66 -5.81 33.34
CA GLY A 240 17.65 -4.81 33.73
C GLY A 240 18.26 -3.98 32.58
N ILE A 241 17.82 -4.19 31.33
CA ILE A 241 18.29 -3.38 30.19
C ILE A 241 17.59 -2.03 30.16
N GLU A 242 18.39 -0.98 29.92
CA GLU A 242 17.94 0.39 29.67
C GLU A 242 17.00 0.49 28.46
N GLU A 243 15.97 1.34 28.54
CA GLU A 243 14.96 1.48 27.49
C GLU A 243 15.54 1.74 26.09
N ALA A 244 16.57 2.59 25.97
CA ALA A 244 17.20 2.88 24.69
C ALA A 244 17.88 1.64 24.08
N HIS A 245 18.56 0.83 24.91
CA HIS A 245 19.20 -0.40 24.49
C HIS A 245 18.18 -1.49 24.13
N TYR A 246 17.10 -1.61 24.90
CA TYR A 246 15.99 -2.51 24.58
C TYR A 246 15.36 -2.15 23.24
N ALA A 247 14.99 -0.88 23.03
CA ALA A 247 14.42 -0.38 21.77
C ALA A 247 15.35 -0.64 20.57
N TYR A 248 16.65 -0.39 20.71
CA TYR A 248 17.63 -0.71 19.68
C TYR A 248 17.63 -2.21 19.33
N ARG A 249 17.70 -3.08 20.34
CA ARG A 249 17.75 -4.54 20.15
C ARG A 249 16.51 -5.07 19.45
N VAL A 250 15.31 -4.72 19.93
CA VAL A 250 14.07 -5.27 19.34
C VAL A 250 13.87 -4.81 17.90
N ARG A 251 14.27 -3.58 17.53
CA ARG A 251 14.22 -3.12 16.14
C ARG A 251 15.18 -3.89 15.23
N ASP A 252 16.40 -4.16 15.68
CA ASP A 252 17.33 -4.99 14.90
C ASP A 252 16.84 -6.44 14.79
N ARG A 253 16.24 -7.00 15.85
CA ARG A 253 15.60 -8.32 15.80
C ARG A 253 14.41 -8.35 14.85
N LEU A 254 13.52 -7.36 14.87
CA LEU A 254 12.41 -7.25 13.91
C LEU A 254 12.94 -7.32 12.47
N ARG A 255 14.03 -6.61 12.16
CA ARG A 255 14.63 -6.69 10.84
C ARG A 255 15.24 -8.08 10.55
N LYS A 256 16.16 -8.54 11.39
CA LYS A 256 16.99 -9.73 11.10
C LYS A 256 16.27 -11.06 11.29
N GLN A 257 15.44 -11.17 12.32
CA GLN A 257 14.79 -12.41 12.73
C GLN A 257 13.37 -12.54 12.18
N VAL A 258 12.74 -11.44 11.72
CA VAL A 258 11.36 -11.45 11.23
C VAL A 258 11.27 -11.04 9.77
N LEU A 259 11.59 -9.79 9.44
CA LEU A 259 11.36 -9.26 8.09
C LEU A 259 12.27 -9.93 7.04
N VAL A 260 13.57 -10.04 7.30
CA VAL A 260 14.52 -10.68 6.38
C VAL A 260 14.14 -12.13 6.03
N PRO A 261 13.88 -13.04 6.99
CA PRO A 261 13.51 -14.41 6.64
C PRO A 261 12.15 -14.48 5.95
N LEU A 262 11.14 -13.71 6.38
CA LEU A 262 9.84 -13.68 5.70
C LEU A 262 9.94 -13.16 4.27
N HIS A 263 10.75 -12.13 4.00
CA HIS A 263 10.99 -11.64 2.65
C HIS A 263 11.64 -12.69 1.76
N LYS A 264 12.58 -13.49 2.30
CA LYS A 264 13.19 -14.61 1.57
C LYS A 264 12.14 -15.69 1.25
N THR A 265 11.31 -16.06 2.23
CA THR A 265 10.28 -17.09 2.05
C THR A 265 9.17 -16.65 1.09
N LEU A 266 8.84 -15.36 1.06
CA LEU A 266 7.84 -14.79 0.15
C LEU A 266 8.34 -14.68 -1.30
N GLU A 267 9.66 -14.81 -1.54
CA GLU A 267 10.28 -14.73 -2.87
C GLU A 267 9.86 -13.48 -3.66
N LEU A 268 9.85 -12.32 -2.97
CA LEU A 268 9.45 -11.06 -3.57
C LEU A 268 10.43 -10.63 -4.67
N PRO A 269 9.97 -10.13 -5.84
CA PRO A 269 10.86 -9.73 -6.93
C PRO A 269 11.88 -8.67 -6.49
N GLU A 270 11.49 -7.77 -5.59
CA GLU A 270 12.35 -6.71 -5.07
C GLU A 270 13.61 -7.26 -4.36
N VAL A 271 13.53 -8.44 -3.74
CA VAL A 271 14.68 -9.11 -3.07
C VAL A 271 15.72 -9.55 -4.10
N PHE A 272 15.29 -10.17 -5.20
CA PHE A 272 16.18 -10.61 -6.27
C PHE A 272 16.77 -9.42 -7.04
N MET A 273 15.93 -8.43 -7.35
CA MET A 273 16.32 -7.23 -8.10
C MET A 273 17.38 -6.41 -7.36
N SER A 274 17.20 -6.21 -6.05
CA SER A 274 18.16 -5.46 -5.23
C SER A 274 19.50 -6.19 -5.07
N ALA A 275 19.47 -7.53 -4.99
CA ALA A 275 20.67 -8.36 -4.98
C ALA A 275 21.32 -8.55 -6.37
N LYS A 276 20.69 -8.05 -7.45
CA LYS A 276 21.05 -8.32 -8.84
C LYS A 276 21.06 -9.82 -9.20
N HIS A 277 20.32 -10.63 -8.46
CA HIS A 277 20.18 -12.08 -8.67
C HIS A 277 19.00 -12.39 -9.60
N TRP A 278 19.02 -11.82 -10.81
CA TRP A 278 17.92 -11.92 -11.76
C TRP A 278 17.63 -13.36 -12.21
N ASN A 279 18.71 -14.14 -12.40
CA ASN A 279 18.70 -15.55 -12.79
C ASN A 279 17.89 -16.49 -11.87
N SER A 280 17.52 -16.05 -10.68
CA SER A 280 16.79 -16.84 -9.68
C SER A 280 15.36 -16.34 -9.45
N LEU A 281 14.94 -15.26 -10.13
CA LEU A 281 13.63 -14.65 -9.90
C LEU A 281 12.49 -15.59 -10.38
N PRO A 282 11.52 -15.93 -9.51
CA PRO A 282 10.41 -16.82 -9.84
C PRO A 282 9.22 -16.06 -10.45
N TYR A 283 9.22 -15.88 -11.78
CA TYR A 283 8.20 -15.10 -12.50
C TYR A 283 6.76 -15.52 -12.23
N ASN A 284 6.51 -16.82 -12.03
CA ASN A 284 5.19 -17.38 -11.70
C ASN A 284 4.64 -16.91 -10.35
N ARG A 285 5.48 -16.39 -9.46
CA ARG A 285 5.07 -15.84 -8.15
C ARG A 285 4.95 -14.32 -8.14
N VAL A 286 5.32 -13.65 -9.23
CA VAL A 286 5.26 -12.19 -9.32
C VAL A 286 3.80 -11.75 -9.41
N ALA A 287 3.39 -10.89 -8.47
CA ALA A 287 2.04 -10.32 -8.42
C ALA A 287 1.74 -9.44 -9.65
N SER A 288 0.47 -9.30 -10.03
CA SER A 288 0.04 -8.63 -11.28
C SER A 288 0.56 -7.19 -11.41
N VAL A 289 0.46 -6.40 -10.33
CA VAL A 289 0.94 -5.02 -10.29
C VAL A 289 2.47 -4.95 -10.37
N ALA A 290 3.17 -5.86 -9.69
CA ALA A 290 4.64 -5.94 -9.75
C ALA A 290 5.10 -6.32 -11.17
N MET A 291 4.39 -7.26 -11.82
CA MET A 291 4.65 -7.66 -13.20
C MET A 291 4.52 -6.47 -14.15
N LYS A 292 3.42 -5.72 -14.05
CA LYS A 292 3.21 -4.48 -14.82
C LYS A 292 4.30 -3.43 -14.56
N THR A 293 4.68 -3.25 -13.29
CA THR A 293 5.63 -2.19 -12.89
C THR A 293 7.06 -2.50 -13.31
N TYR A 294 7.46 -3.78 -13.24
CA TYR A 294 8.86 -4.19 -13.41
C TYR A 294 9.15 -4.87 -14.75
N LYS A 295 8.17 -5.03 -15.65
CA LYS A 295 8.35 -5.67 -16.97
C LYS A 295 9.59 -5.17 -17.73
N GLY A 296 9.77 -3.85 -17.84
CA GLY A 296 10.93 -3.29 -18.55
C GLY A 296 12.27 -3.57 -17.86
N LEU A 297 12.27 -3.81 -16.55
CA LEU A 297 13.47 -4.26 -15.84
C LEU A 297 13.75 -5.74 -16.07
N PHE A 298 12.71 -6.57 -16.14
CA PHE A 298 12.84 -8.00 -16.48
C PHE A 298 13.37 -8.16 -17.90
N GLU A 299 12.80 -7.45 -18.87
CA GLU A 299 13.28 -7.43 -20.26
C GLU A 299 14.72 -6.94 -20.37
N LYS A 300 15.10 -5.93 -19.59
CA LYS A 300 16.46 -5.37 -19.62
C LYS A 300 17.52 -6.30 -19.01
N HIS A 301 17.18 -7.02 -17.95
CA HIS A 301 18.17 -7.73 -17.14
C HIS A 301 18.11 -9.25 -17.23
N ASP A 302 17.02 -9.83 -17.74
CA ASP A 302 16.78 -11.27 -17.78
C ASP A 302 15.84 -11.66 -18.94
N LYS A 303 16.09 -11.06 -20.11
CA LYS A 303 15.25 -11.13 -21.30
C LYS A 303 14.85 -12.55 -21.66
N GLU A 304 15.82 -13.46 -21.80
CA GLU A 304 15.60 -14.81 -22.30
C GLU A 304 14.67 -15.63 -21.39
N ARG A 305 14.91 -15.65 -20.08
CA ARG A 305 14.05 -16.35 -19.11
C ARG A 305 12.68 -15.71 -18.99
N PHE A 306 12.60 -14.38 -19.12
CA PHE A 306 11.34 -13.68 -19.08
C PHE A 306 10.49 -14.01 -20.32
N GLU A 307 11.05 -13.98 -21.52
CA GLU A 307 10.39 -14.38 -22.76
C GLU A 307 9.95 -15.85 -22.70
N GLU A 308 10.81 -16.76 -22.24
CA GLU A 308 10.47 -18.17 -22.04
C GLU A 308 9.28 -18.33 -21.08
N TYR A 309 9.26 -17.56 -19.99
CA TYR A 309 8.12 -17.55 -19.07
C TYR A 309 6.83 -17.07 -19.76
N LEU A 310 6.88 -16.00 -20.55
CA LEU A 310 5.69 -15.51 -21.26
C LEU A 310 5.17 -16.53 -22.28
N GLU A 311 6.05 -17.24 -22.99
CA GLU A 311 5.65 -18.33 -23.90
C GLU A 311 5.06 -19.53 -23.15
N LYS A 312 5.57 -19.86 -21.97
CA LYS A 312 4.93 -20.84 -21.07
C LYS A 312 3.54 -20.40 -20.63
N VAL A 313 3.33 -19.10 -20.38
CA VAL A 313 1.99 -18.58 -20.06
C VAL A 313 1.06 -18.68 -21.25
N LYS A 314 1.48 -18.26 -22.45
CA LYS A 314 0.68 -18.38 -23.70
C LYS A 314 0.26 -19.82 -23.99
N SER A 315 1.18 -20.76 -23.80
CA SER A 315 0.91 -22.20 -24.00
C SER A 315 0.16 -22.87 -22.84
N GLY A 316 -0.24 -22.11 -21.81
CA GLY A 316 -0.97 -22.62 -20.64
C GLY A 316 -0.14 -23.44 -19.65
N LYS A 317 1.18 -23.54 -19.86
CA LYS A 317 2.13 -24.26 -19.00
C LYS A 317 2.51 -23.48 -17.73
N ALA A 318 2.26 -22.18 -17.72
CA ALA A 318 2.43 -21.30 -16.57
C ALA A 318 1.21 -20.37 -16.40
N LYS A 319 1.11 -19.70 -15.26
CA LYS A 319 0.06 -18.71 -14.97
C LYS A 319 0.69 -17.37 -14.67
N ILE A 320 0.08 -16.32 -15.21
CA ILE A 320 0.35 -14.93 -14.83
C ILE A 320 -0.75 -14.42 -13.90
N ALA A 321 -0.38 -13.59 -12.93
CA ALA A 321 -1.35 -12.95 -12.06
C ALA A 321 -1.99 -11.75 -12.77
N ALA A 322 -3.31 -11.62 -12.66
CA ALA A 322 -4.09 -10.48 -13.18
C ALA A 322 -5.07 -9.86 -12.16
N GLY A 323 -5.37 -10.55 -11.04
CA GLY A 323 -6.53 -10.25 -10.19
C GLY A 323 -6.53 -8.92 -9.44
N ALA A 324 -5.43 -8.16 -9.44
CA ALA A 324 -5.35 -6.83 -8.82
C ALA A 324 -5.26 -5.68 -9.83
N LEU A 325 -5.36 -5.97 -11.14
CA LEU A 325 -5.40 -4.96 -12.20
C LEU A 325 -6.84 -4.74 -12.67
N LEU A 326 -7.20 -3.49 -12.95
CA LEU A 326 -8.46 -3.15 -13.59
C LEU A 326 -8.34 -3.18 -15.11
N SER A 327 -9.46 -3.39 -15.80
CA SER A 327 -9.52 -3.46 -17.27
C SER A 327 -8.87 -2.25 -17.95
N HIS A 328 -9.21 -1.03 -17.49
CA HIS A 328 -8.61 0.20 -18.03
C HIS A 328 -7.11 0.33 -17.74
N GLU A 329 -6.61 -0.26 -16.63
CA GLU A 329 -5.19 -0.25 -16.31
C GLU A 329 -4.38 -1.19 -17.20
N ILE A 330 -4.98 -2.32 -17.60
CA ILE A 330 -4.39 -3.27 -18.57
C ILE A 330 -4.34 -2.60 -19.95
N ILE A 331 -5.47 -2.03 -20.40
CA ILE A 331 -5.58 -1.34 -21.70
C ILE A 331 -4.53 -0.23 -21.82
N LYS A 332 -4.40 0.63 -20.79
CA LYS A 332 -3.38 1.69 -20.77
C LYS A 332 -1.94 1.17 -20.89
N SER A 333 -1.70 -0.10 -20.61
CA SER A 333 -0.38 -0.73 -20.69
C SER A 333 -0.08 -1.34 -22.07
N LEU A 334 -1.03 -1.32 -23.01
CA LEU A 334 -0.84 -1.81 -24.38
C LEU A 334 0.00 -0.84 -25.22
N ASP A 335 -0.08 0.45 -24.95
CA ASP A 335 0.64 1.51 -25.68
C ASP A 335 2.14 1.58 -25.32
N GLU A 336 2.59 0.83 -24.30
CA GLU A 336 3.96 0.82 -23.80
C GLU A 336 4.61 -0.56 -24.05
N ASP A 337 5.48 -0.63 -25.06
CA ASP A 337 6.47 -1.71 -25.29
C ASP A 337 5.94 -3.10 -25.68
N GLY A 338 5.00 -3.18 -26.62
CA GLY A 338 4.68 -4.44 -27.32
C GLY A 338 3.61 -5.32 -26.70
N GLY A 339 2.94 -4.86 -25.63
CA GLY A 339 1.62 -5.35 -25.19
C GLY A 339 1.53 -6.79 -24.65
N GLN A 340 2.55 -7.63 -24.81
CA GLN A 340 2.47 -9.08 -24.52
C GLN A 340 2.07 -9.40 -23.08
N VAL A 341 2.65 -8.71 -22.10
CA VAL A 341 2.27 -8.87 -20.68
C VAL A 341 0.82 -8.42 -20.45
N ALA A 342 0.41 -7.31 -21.07
CA ALA A 342 -0.94 -6.78 -20.92
C ALA A 342 -1.97 -7.72 -21.55
N GLU A 343 -1.69 -8.29 -22.73
CA GLU A 343 -2.55 -9.27 -23.41
C GLU A 343 -2.72 -10.53 -22.55
N LEU A 344 -1.62 -11.09 -22.03
CA LEU A 344 -1.68 -12.26 -21.16
C LEU A 344 -2.44 -11.99 -19.85
N GLN A 345 -2.33 -10.78 -19.30
CA GLN A 345 -3.10 -10.37 -18.13
C GLN A 345 -4.59 -10.15 -18.46
N TRP A 346 -4.90 -9.66 -19.65
CA TRP A 346 -6.26 -9.52 -20.17
C TRP A 346 -6.93 -10.89 -20.36
N GLU A 347 -6.29 -11.80 -21.08
CA GLU A 347 -6.77 -13.18 -21.28
C GLU A 347 -7.02 -13.88 -19.93
N ARG A 348 -6.11 -13.70 -18.97
CA ARG A 348 -6.28 -14.25 -17.62
C ARG A 348 -7.51 -13.68 -16.93
N MET A 349 -7.72 -12.36 -17.00
CA MET A 349 -8.89 -11.70 -16.42
C MET A 349 -10.20 -12.22 -17.05
N VAL A 350 -10.27 -12.28 -18.39
CA VAL A 350 -11.44 -12.79 -19.11
C VAL A 350 -11.71 -14.25 -18.74
N SER A 351 -10.68 -15.08 -18.67
CA SER A 351 -10.80 -16.48 -18.24
C SER A 351 -11.33 -16.61 -16.82
N ASP A 352 -10.88 -15.78 -15.89
CA ASP A 352 -11.35 -15.80 -14.49
C ASP A 352 -12.80 -15.33 -14.35
N VAL A 353 -13.25 -14.37 -15.18
CA VAL A 353 -14.66 -13.97 -15.24
C VAL A 353 -15.51 -15.08 -15.86
N ALA A 354 -15.09 -15.68 -16.96
CA ALA A 354 -15.81 -16.76 -17.64
C ALA A 354 -16.05 -17.98 -16.73
N LYS A 355 -15.11 -18.27 -15.82
CA LYS A 355 -15.25 -19.34 -14.82
C LYS A 355 -16.36 -19.11 -13.80
N LYS A 356 -16.83 -17.87 -13.63
CA LYS A 356 -17.97 -17.57 -12.74
C LYS A 356 -19.33 -17.94 -13.35
N GLY A 357 -19.34 -18.34 -14.63
CA GLY A 357 -20.55 -18.76 -15.34
C GLY A 357 -20.85 -17.86 -16.54
N LYS A 358 -21.85 -18.27 -17.31
CA LYS A 358 -22.40 -17.50 -18.44
C LYS A 358 -23.86 -17.17 -18.13
N LEU A 359 -24.31 -15.99 -18.54
CA LEU A 359 -25.74 -15.69 -18.54
C LEU A 359 -26.37 -16.47 -19.71
N THR A 360 -27.27 -17.39 -19.40
CA THR A 360 -27.85 -18.34 -20.38
C THR A 360 -29.22 -17.93 -20.92
N ASN A 361 -29.78 -16.82 -20.43
CA ASN A 361 -31.13 -16.37 -20.77
C ASN A 361 -31.17 -14.89 -21.18
N CYS A 362 -30.20 -14.45 -21.99
CA CYS A 362 -30.17 -13.11 -22.59
C CYS A 362 -30.94 -13.06 -23.93
N GLY A 363 -32.07 -13.77 -24.01
CA GLY A 363 -33.01 -13.66 -25.13
C GLY A 363 -34.02 -12.54 -24.86
N LEU A 364 -34.28 -11.72 -25.87
CA LEU A 364 -35.39 -10.75 -25.91
C LEU A 364 -36.74 -11.44 -25.81
#